data_AF-A0A4U9HUP7-F1
#
_entry.id   AF-A0A4U9HUP7-F1
#
_cell.length_a   1.000
_cell.length_b   1.000
_cell.length_c   1.000
_cell.angle_alpha   90.00
_cell.angle_beta   90.00
_cell.angle_gamma   90.00
#
_symmetry.space_group_name_H-M   'P 1'
#
loop_
_entity.id
_entity.type
_entity.pdbx_description
1 polymer ?
#
loop_
_entity_poly.entity_id
_entity_poly.type
_entity_poly.pdbx_seq_one_letter_code
_entity_poly.pdbx_strand_id
1 'polypeptide(L)'
;MAIKCLVKNISNAIEDIKSKTSDSELVIQALEFDIFGFSRGAAASRHFANRIHSEDPAIIAAIREGVQGTEFKGVPAGKIRFIGIFDTVAAIGTPLNGLNPHSADTGEVNLVLRPGVADKVFHITAAHECRFNFALNSVKPAWPELALPGVHSDVGGGYLPAVEENLFLTRPETDTFPLRQSGEQTRGYHQTRKQLDKLDACPAVAPIMRTSDISLETWFDDRMPPDATANRRNVATPP
;
A
#
# COMPACT_ATOMS: atom_id res chain seq x y z
N MET A 1 2.29 12.69 16.48
CA MET A 1 2.35 13.63 15.35
C MET A 1 0.96 14.12 14.93
N ALA A 2 0.04 13.25 14.49
CA ALA A 2 -1.29 13.66 13.98
C ALA A 2 -2.13 14.52 14.95
N ILE A 3 -2.20 14.17 16.24
CA ILE A 3 -2.99 14.90 17.25
C ILE A 3 -2.48 16.33 17.48
N LYS A 4 -1.16 16.55 17.44
CA LYS A 4 -0.59 17.90 17.59
C LYS A 4 -0.96 18.80 16.40
N CYS A 5 -1.03 18.23 15.20
CA CYS A 5 -1.49 18.98 14.02
C CYS A 5 -2.97 19.31 14.11
N LEU A 6 -3.79 18.47 14.76
CA LEU A 6 -5.23 18.68 14.91
C LEU A 6 -5.53 19.99 15.64
N VAL A 7 -4.89 20.24 16.78
CA VAL A 7 -5.05 21.49 17.55
C VAL A 7 -4.79 22.70 16.66
N LYS A 8 -3.60 22.75 16.05
CA LYS A 8 -3.17 23.85 15.19
C LYS A 8 -4.13 24.08 14.02
N ASN A 9 -4.59 23.01 13.37
CA ASN A 9 -5.46 23.12 12.21
C ASN A 9 -6.85 23.66 12.59
N ILE A 10 -7.42 23.21 13.72
CA ILE A 10 -8.71 23.69 14.21
C ILE A 10 -8.60 25.18 14.57
N SER A 11 -7.58 25.57 15.36
CA SER A 11 -7.41 26.96 15.76
C SER A 11 -7.19 27.89 14.56
N ASN A 12 -6.33 27.50 13.63
CA ASN A 12 -6.10 28.28 12.40
C ASN A 12 -7.37 28.44 11.55
N ALA A 13 -8.19 27.39 11.44
CA ALA A 13 -9.44 27.47 10.69
C ALA A 13 -10.45 28.40 11.36
N ILE A 14 -10.53 28.36 12.70
CA ILE A 14 -11.39 29.26 13.47
C ILE A 14 -10.93 30.72 13.33
N GLU A 15 -9.62 30.98 13.42
CA GLU A 15 -9.06 32.32 13.23
C GLU A 15 -9.34 32.86 11.82
N ASP A 16 -9.17 32.02 10.78
CA ASP A 16 -9.49 32.39 9.40
C ASP A 16 -10.98 32.73 9.24
N ILE A 17 -11.89 31.93 9.81
CA ILE A 17 -13.34 32.20 9.79
C ILE A 17 -13.67 33.50 10.54
N LYS A 18 -13.09 33.71 11.74
CA LYS A 18 -13.30 34.93 12.52
C LYS A 18 -12.77 36.16 11.79
N SER A 19 -11.65 36.06 11.08
CA SER A 19 -11.10 37.19 10.31
C SER A 19 -12.00 37.63 9.15
N LYS A 20 -12.83 36.72 8.63
CA LYS A 20 -13.75 36.94 7.50
C LYS A 20 -15.17 37.29 7.93
N THR A 21 -15.48 37.16 9.22
CA THR A 21 -16.84 37.33 9.75
C THR A 21 -16.84 38.49 10.74
N SER A 22 -17.55 39.57 10.42
CA SER A 22 -17.67 40.75 11.30
C SER A 22 -18.69 40.52 12.43
N ASP A 23 -18.25 40.77 13.67
CA ASP A 23 -19.02 40.95 14.93
C ASP A 23 -20.07 39.91 15.33
N SER A 24 -20.12 38.76 14.65
CA SER A 24 -21.04 37.67 15.01
C SER A 24 -20.36 36.66 15.93
N GLU A 25 -21.08 36.23 16.97
CA GLU A 25 -20.63 35.16 17.85
C GLU A 25 -20.54 33.85 17.04
N LEU A 26 -19.34 33.26 17.01
CA LEU A 26 -19.08 32.00 16.31
C LEU A 26 -19.39 30.82 17.22
N VAL A 27 -20.34 29.98 16.80
CA VAL A 27 -20.67 28.73 17.50
C VAL A 27 -20.47 27.56 16.54
N ILE A 28 -19.61 26.62 16.93
CA ILE A 28 -19.30 25.42 16.16
C ILE A 28 -20.31 24.32 16.52
N GLN A 29 -21.20 23.98 15.58
CA GLN A 29 -22.24 22.98 15.79
C GLN A 29 -21.71 21.54 15.70
N ALA A 30 -20.74 21.29 14.83
CA ALA A 30 -20.16 19.97 14.62
C ALA A 30 -18.73 20.08 14.10
N LEU A 31 -17.94 19.04 14.36
CA LEU A 31 -16.63 18.82 13.75
C LEU A 31 -16.66 17.47 13.05
N GLU A 32 -16.50 17.49 11.73
CA GLU A 32 -16.54 16.30 10.89
C GLU A 32 -15.18 16.00 10.27
N PHE A 33 -14.85 14.71 10.17
CA PHE A 33 -13.62 14.21 9.55
C PHE A 33 -13.92 13.51 8.24
N ASP A 34 -13.19 13.90 7.20
CA ASP A 34 -12.97 13.08 6.02
C ASP A 34 -11.53 12.57 6.05
N ILE A 35 -11.37 11.26 6.16
CA ILE A 35 -10.08 10.62 6.40
C ILE A 35 -9.66 9.91 5.13
N PHE A 36 -8.51 10.30 4.61
CA PHE A 36 -7.93 9.68 3.42
C PHE A 36 -6.62 8.98 3.74
N GLY A 37 -6.33 7.89 3.05
CA GLY A 37 -5.05 7.22 3.21
C GLY A 37 -4.75 6.24 2.10
N PHE A 38 -3.50 6.16 1.71
CA PHE A 38 -2.98 5.16 0.78
C PHE A 38 -2.00 4.24 1.50
N SER A 39 -2.03 2.93 1.20
CA SER A 39 -1.04 1.97 1.70
C SER A 39 -1.02 1.92 3.24
N ARG A 40 0.14 2.15 3.85
CA ARG A 40 0.28 2.32 5.31
C ARG A 40 -0.46 3.55 5.85
N GLY A 41 -0.60 4.58 5.03
CA GLY A 41 -1.46 5.73 5.34
C GLY A 41 -2.92 5.32 5.49
N ALA A 42 -3.40 4.38 4.67
CA ALA A 42 -4.75 3.82 4.83
C ALA A 42 -4.90 3.05 6.15
N ALA A 43 -3.87 2.30 6.54
CA ALA A 43 -3.84 1.61 7.84
C ALA A 43 -3.89 2.62 9.00
N ALA A 44 -3.12 3.71 8.91
CA ALA A 44 -3.18 4.79 9.89
C ALA A 44 -4.55 5.49 9.92
N SER A 45 -5.19 5.69 8.77
CA SER A 45 -6.53 6.26 8.65
C SER A 45 -7.59 5.38 9.31
N ARG A 46 -7.51 4.06 9.13
CA ARG A 46 -8.39 3.09 9.80
C ARG A 46 -8.19 3.10 11.31
N HIS A 47 -6.95 3.14 11.75
CA HIS A 47 -6.62 3.23 13.16
C HIS A 47 -7.12 4.53 13.79
N PHE A 48 -6.90 5.67 13.12
CA PHE A 48 -7.42 6.97 13.56
C PHE A 48 -8.94 6.98 13.65
N ALA A 49 -9.63 6.37 12.67
CA ALA A 49 -11.07 6.22 12.70
C ALA A 49 -11.57 5.44 13.94
N ASN A 50 -10.89 4.34 14.26
CA ASN A 50 -11.18 3.56 15.46
C ASN A 50 -10.91 4.31 16.77
N ARG A 51 -9.94 5.23 16.78
CA ARG A 51 -9.68 6.09 17.94
C ARG A 51 -10.77 7.14 18.14
N ILE A 52 -11.28 7.74 17.07
CA ILE A 52 -12.44 8.64 17.15
C ILE A 52 -13.67 7.88 17.65
N HIS A 53 -13.95 6.71 17.06
CA HIS A 53 -15.10 5.89 17.44
C HIS A 53 -15.04 5.41 18.90
N SER A 54 -13.84 5.13 19.41
CA SER A 54 -13.59 4.77 20.82
C SER A 54 -13.48 5.97 21.75
N GLU A 55 -13.79 7.19 21.29
CA GLU A 55 -13.73 8.43 22.08
C GLU A 55 -12.36 8.67 22.76
N ASP A 56 -11.28 8.49 22.00
CA ASP A 56 -9.92 8.61 22.53
C ASP A 56 -9.69 9.96 23.26
N PRO A 57 -9.31 9.94 24.56
CA PRO A 57 -9.16 11.14 25.36
C PRO A 57 -8.15 12.16 24.80
N ALA A 58 -7.12 11.71 24.08
CA ALA A 58 -6.14 12.59 23.48
C ALA A 58 -6.72 13.34 22.26
N ILE A 59 -7.64 12.72 21.51
CA ILE A 59 -8.37 13.39 20.42
C ILE A 59 -9.33 14.41 21.00
N ILE A 60 -10.11 14.03 22.01
CA ILE A 60 -11.04 14.94 22.70
C ILE A 60 -10.31 16.15 23.28
N ALA A 61 -9.18 15.91 23.95
CA ALA A 61 -8.36 16.98 24.50
C ALA A 61 -7.84 17.93 23.41
N ALA A 62 -7.38 17.39 22.28
CA ALA A 62 -6.89 18.20 21.17
C ALA A 62 -8.01 19.02 20.49
N ILE A 63 -9.21 18.45 20.33
CA ILE A 63 -10.36 19.20 19.80
C ILE A 63 -10.73 20.33 20.75
N ARG A 64 -10.86 20.03 22.05
CA ARG A 64 -11.18 21.03 23.08
C ARG A 64 -10.15 22.15 23.15
N GLU A 65 -8.86 21.84 23.02
CA GLU A 65 -7.79 22.83 22.94
C GLU A 65 -7.90 23.65 21.65
N GLY A 66 -8.13 22.99 20.51
CA GLY A 66 -8.25 23.65 19.20
C GLY A 66 -9.41 24.66 19.13
N VAL A 67 -10.55 24.33 19.73
CA VAL A 67 -11.75 25.19 19.77
C VAL A 67 -11.75 26.19 20.93
N GLN A 68 -10.67 26.27 21.72
CA GLN A 68 -10.62 27.15 22.89
C GLN A 68 -11.02 28.60 22.54
N GLY A 69 -11.90 29.19 23.35
CA GLY A 69 -12.43 30.54 23.09
C GLY A 69 -13.51 30.62 22.00
N THR A 70 -14.10 29.48 21.63
CA THR A 70 -15.26 29.38 20.72
C THR A 70 -16.23 28.34 21.27
N GLU A 71 -17.53 28.63 21.27
CA GLU A 71 -18.52 27.66 21.74
C GLU A 71 -18.57 26.44 20.80
N PHE A 72 -18.53 25.22 21.36
CA PHE A 72 -18.58 23.97 20.61
C PHE A 72 -19.71 23.07 21.13
N LYS A 73 -20.67 22.72 20.26
CA LYS A 73 -21.85 21.90 20.56
C LYS A 73 -21.80 20.49 19.96
N GLY A 74 -20.71 20.16 19.26
CA GLY A 74 -20.54 18.87 18.59
C GLY A 74 -20.15 17.74 19.53
N VAL A 75 -20.06 16.54 18.97
CA VAL A 75 -19.54 15.36 19.68
C VAL A 75 -18.08 15.62 20.10
N PRO A 76 -17.67 15.31 21.34
CA PRO A 76 -16.33 15.66 21.85
C PRO A 76 -15.16 15.12 21.02
N ALA A 77 -15.29 13.92 20.45
CA ALA A 77 -14.28 13.30 19.58
C ALA A 77 -14.45 13.65 18.09
N GLY A 78 -15.47 14.43 17.74
CA GLY A 78 -15.92 14.66 16.37
C GLY A 78 -16.69 13.47 15.77
N LYS A 79 -17.11 13.62 14.52
CA LYS A 79 -17.82 12.59 13.75
C LYS A 79 -17.07 12.30 12.45
N ILE A 80 -17.03 11.06 12.01
CA ILE A 80 -16.42 10.72 10.71
C ILE A 80 -17.51 10.68 9.65
N ARG A 81 -17.38 11.53 8.63
CA ARG A 81 -18.30 11.57 7.51
C ARG A 81 -17.85 10.60 6.42
N PHE A 82 -16.59 10.66 6.01
CA PHE A 82 -16.07 9.80 4.95
C PHE A 82 -14.71 9.20 5.29
N ILE A 83 -14.51 7.92 4.93
CA ILE A 83 -13.20 7.27 4.90
C ILE A 83 -12.92 6.83 3.47
N GLY A 84 -11.97 7.50 2.81
CA GLY A 84 -11.50 7.16 1.46
C GLY A 84 -10.12 6.52 1.52
N ILE A 85 -10.05 5.21 1.36
CA ILE A 85 -8.79 4.47 1.46
C ILE A 85 -8.40 3.79 0.15
N PHE A 86 -7.09 3.71 -0.07
CA PHE A 86 -6.48 3.16 -1.27
C PHE A 86 -5.50 2.07 -0.87
N ASP A 87 -5.71 0.87 -1.40
CA ASP A 87 -4.88 -0.32 -1.28
C ASP A 87 -4.19 -0.50 0.08
N THR A 88 -5.00 -0.74 1.11
CA THR A 88 -4.52 -0.78 2.50
C THR A 88 -3.56 -1.93 2.71
N VAL A 89 -2.33 -1.62 3.10
CA VAL A 89 -1.32 -2.59 3.52
C VAL A 89 -0.95 -2.30 4.96
N ALA A 90 -1.25 -3.22 5.86
CA ALA A 90 -0.73 -3.18 7.22
C ALA A 90 0.76 -3.48 7.21
N ALA A 91 1.55 -2.81 8.06
CA ALA A 91 3.00 -2.93 8.04
C ALA A 91 3.47 -4.40 8.13
N ILE A 92 4.37 -4.77 7.23
CA ILE A 92 4.99 -6.10 7.09
C ILE A 92 5.90 -6.37 8.29
N GLY A 93 5.69 -7.52 8.95
CA GLY A 93 6.72 -8.33 9.59
C GLY A 93 7.66 -7.63 10.58
N THR A 94 7.26 -7.54 11.85
CA THR A 94 8.24 -7.54 12.95
C THR A 94 9.04 -8.86 12.91
N PRO A 95 10.36 -8.86 13.18
CA PRO A 95 11.19 -10.08 13.27
C PRO A 95 10.67 -11.12 14.28
N LEU A 96 9.73 -10.71 15.15
CA LEU A 96 9.07 -11.55 16.15
C LEU A 96 7.95 -12.45 15.59
N ASN A 97 7.36 -12.15 14.43
CA ASN A 97 6.17 -12.86 13.91
C ASN A 97 6.45 -13.87 12.77
N GLY A 98 7.69 -14.37 12.66
CA GLY A 98 7.94 -15.62 11.94
C GLY A 98 7.58 -15.62 10.45
N LEU A 99 7.89 -14.54 9.72
CA LEU A 99 7.85 -14.48 8.24
C LEU A 99 6.51 -14.88 7.60
N ASN A 100 5.39 -14.79 8.31
CA ASN A 100 4.08 -15.11 7.77
C ASN A 100 3.15 -13.88 7.82
N PRO A 101 3.04 -13.10 6.73
CA PRO A 101 2.18 -11.91 6.65
C PRO A 101 0.68 -12.23 6.66
N HIS A 102 0.30 -13.51 6.80
CA HIS A 102 -1.08 -13.96 6.99
C HIS A 102 -1.57 -13.95 8.44
N SER A 103 -0.73 -13.58 9.42
CA SER A 103 -1.22 -13.33 10.77
C SER A 103 -1.78 -11.91 10.86
N ALA A 104 -3.10 -11.82 11.05
CA ALA A 104 -3.83 -10.58 11.34
C ALA A 104 -3.47 -9.97 12.72
N ASP A 105 -2.30 -10.32 13.28
CA ASP A 105 -1.81 -9.78 14.54
C ASP A 105 -0.73 -8.75 14.27
N THR A 106 -1.19 -7.59 13.80
CA THR A 106 -0.41 -6.36 13.75
C THR A 106 -0.58 -5.70 15.11
N GLY A 107 0.36 -5.91 16.03
CA GLY A 107 0.30 -5.35 17.39
C GLY A 107 -0.20 -3.89 17.43
N GLU A 108 -1.01 -3.56 18.44
CA GLU A 108 -1.61 -2.24 18.77
C GLU A 108 -2.43 -1.52 17.66
N VAL A 109 -2.38 -1.94 16.39
CA VAL A 109 -3.05 -1.22 15.28
C VAL A 109 -4.39 -1.87 14.94
N ASN A 110 -5.48 -1.33 15.51
CA ASN A 110 -6.83 -1.73 15.14
C ASN A 110 -7.22 -1.24 13.74
N LEU A 111 -7.31 -2.16 12.78
CA LEU A 111 -7.69 -1.90 11.39
C LEU A 111 -9.16 -2.17 11.09
N VAL A 112 -9.92 -2.80 11.98
CA VAL A 112 -11.31 -3.19 11.67
C VAL A 112 -12.19 -1.94 11.61
N LEU A 113 -12.86 -1.69 10.49
CA LEU A 113 -13.83 -0.61 10.35
C LEU A 113 -15.24 -1.15 10.60
N ARG A 114 -15.74 -1.02 11.83
CA ARG A 114 -17.07 -1.51 12.19
C ARG A 114 -18.17 -0.65 11.56
N PRO A 115 -19.36 -1.21 11.26
CA PRO A 115 -20.53 -0.40 10.90
C PRO A 115 -20.76 0.70 11.94
N GLY A 116 -20.97 1.94 11.48
CA GLY A 116 -21.11 3.11 12.35
C GLY A 116 -19.80 3.81 12.72
N VAL A 117 -18.64 3.32 12.30
CA VAL A 117 -17.35 4.05 12.47
C VAL A 117 -17.34 5.37 11.68
N ALA A 118 -18.04 5.42 10.55
CA ALA A 118 -18.19 6.60 9.69
C ALA A 118 -19.55 6.55 8.97
N ASP A 119 -20.01 7.69 8.43
CA ASP A 119 -21.23 7.70 7.61
C ASP A 119 -21.02 6.91 6.29
N LYS A 120 -19.82 7.03 5.71
CA LYS A 120 -19.42 6.33 4.48
C LYS A 120 -17.96 5.89 4.53
N VAL A 121 -17.70 4.72 3.98
CA VAL A 121 -16.35 4.20 3.74
C VAL A 121 -16.31 3.71 2.30
N PHE A 122 -15.21 3.99 1.61
CA PHE A 122 -14.95 3.46 0.28
C PHE A 122 -13.48 3.07 0.17
N HIS A 123 -13.23 1.86 -0.34
CA HIS A 123 -11.89 1.34 -0.50
C HIS A 123 -11.63 0.97 -1.96
N ILE A 124 -10.61 1.59 -2.56
CA ILE A 124 -10.10 1.20 -3.88
C ILE A 124 -8.90 0.27 -3.70
N THR A 125 -8.87 -0.88 -4.38
CA THR A 125 -7.81 -1.89 -4.26
C THR A 125 -7.12 -2.15 -5.60
N ALA A 126 -5.85 -2.52 -5.56
CA ALA A 126 -5.08 -2.88 -6.75
C ALA A 126 -5.41 -4.32 -7.17
N ALA A 127 -5.94 -4.50 -8.38
CA ALA A 127 -6.33 -5.83 -8.89
C ALA A 127 -5.12 -6.70 -9.27
N HIS A 128 -3.99 -6.09 -9.60
CA HIS A 128 -2.80 -6.77 -10.12
C HIS A 128 -1.63 -6.78 -9.12
N GLU A 129 -1.81 -6.25 -7.90
CA GLU A 129 -0.78 -6.31 -6.87
C GLU A 129 -0.58 -7.74 -6.36
N CYS A 130 0.57 -8.34 -6.64
CA CYS A 130 0.90 -9.72 -6.30
C CYS A 130 2.15 -9.87 -5.42
N ARG A 131 2.75 -8.77 -4.94
CA ARG A 131 3.93 -8.85 -4.07
C ARG A 131 3.53 -9.38 -2.70
N PHE A 132 4.31 -10.34 -2.21
CA PHE A 132 4.13 -10.95 -0.88
C PHE A 132 4.05 -9.94 0.27
N ASN A 133 4.84 -8.87 0.18
CA ASN A 133 4.91 -7.81 1.17
C ASN A 133 3.74 -6.81 1.09
N PHE A 134 2.88 -6.89 0.09
CA PHE A 134 1.78 -5.95 -0.12
C PHE A 134 0.43 -6.65 0.10
N ALA A 135 0.30 -7.30 1.26
CA ALA A 135 -0.92 -8.00 1.63
C ALA A 135 -2.08 -7.02 1.89
N LEU A 136 -3.09 -7.08 1.01
CA LEU A 136 -4.29 -6.26 1.10
C LEU A 136 -5.07 -6.54 2.39
N ASN A 137 -5.42 -5.49 3.11
CA ASN A 137 -6.36 -5.53 4.22
C ASN A 137 -7.75 -5.09 3.73
N SER A 138 -8.60 -6.04 3.37
CA SER A 138 -9.94 -5.76 2.84
C SER A 138 -10.87 -5.12 3.89
N VAL A 139 -11.87 -4.39 3.41
CA VAL A 139 -13.01 -3.88 4.21
C VAL A 139 -14.32 -4.63 3.96
N LYS A 140 -14.32 -5.61 3.05
CA LYS A 140 -15.45 -6.49 2.82
C LYS A 140 -15.70 -7.40 4.04
N PRO A 141 -16.95 -7.80 4.31
CA PRO A 141 -18.18 -7.37 3.63
C PRO A 141 -18.79 -6.08 4.20
N ALA A 142 -18.17 -5.46 5.21
CA ALA A 142 -18.76 -4.36 5.98
C ALA A 142 -18.92 -3.07 5.17
N TRP A 143 -18.01 -2.82 4.21
CA TRP A 143 -18.00 -1.59 3.42
C TRP A 143 -17.76 -1.86 1.93
N PRO A 144 -18.21 -0.95 1.06
CA PRO A 144 -17.93 -1.01 -0.37
C PRO A 144 -16.43 -1.01 -0.68
N GLU A 145 -16.02 -1.93 -1.54
CA GLU A 145 -14.63 -2.09 -1.99
C GLU A 145 -14.61 -2.36 -3.50
N LEU A 146 -13.86 -1.54 -4.24
CA LEU A 146 -13.72 -1.60 -5.70
C LEU A 146 -12.28 -1.95 -6.08
N ALA A 147 -12.10 -3.09 -6.74
CA ALA A 147 -10.83 -3.42 -7.37
C ALA A 147 -10.69 -2.68 -8.70
N LEU A 148 -9.59 -1.96 -8.89
CA LEU A 148 -9.25 -1.31 -10.15
C LEU A 148 -8.03 -1.97 -10.80
N PRO A 149 -7.94 -1.96 -12.14
CA PRO A 149 -6.75 -2.38 -12.85
C PRO A 149 -5.52 -1.59 -12.39
N GLY A 150 -4.43 -2.29 -12.13
CA GLY A 150 -3.14 -1.72 -11.73
C GLY A 150 -2.57 -2.40 -10.49
N VAL A 151 -1.31 -2.06 -10.18
CA VAL A 151 -0.58 -2.48 -8.98
C VAL A 151 -0.60 -1.39 -7.90
N HIS A 152 0.13 -1.63 -6.81
CA HIS A 152 0.45 -0.73 -5.70
C HIS A 152 0.11 0.75 -5.91
N SER A 153 1.03 1.37 -6.63
CA SER A 153 1.10 2.81 -6.84
C SER A 153 0.35 3.27 -8.09
N ASP A 154 -0.25 2.37 -8.88
CA ASP A 154 -1.20 2.76 -9.93
C ASP A 154 -2.50 3.25 -9.32
N VAL A 155 -2.92 2.62 -8.22
CA VAL A 155 -4.12 3.02 -7.46
C VAL A 155 -3.82 4.18 -6.52
N GLY A 156 -2.69 4.14 -5.80
CA GLY A 156 -2.36 5.16 -4.81
C GLY A 156 -1.60 6.37 -5.33
N GLY A 157 -1.07 6.29 -6.56
CA GLY A 157 -0.11 7.23 -7.10
C GLY A 157 1.32 7.01 -6.56
N GLY A 158 2.26 7.74 -7.13
CA GLY A 158 3.68 7.73 -6.72
C GLY A 158 4.66 7.25 -7.79
N TYR A 159 4.17 6.76 -8.93
CA TYR A 159 4.99 6.62 -10.12
C TYR A 159 5.23 7.97 -10.80
N LEU A 160 6.38 8.09 -11.47
CA LEU A 160 6.61 9.20 -12.39
C LEU A 160 5.68 9.07 -13.60
N PRO A 161 5.36 10.17 -14.31
CA PRO A 161 4.49 10.13 -15.48
C PRO A 161 4.95 9.15 -16.58
N ALA A 162 6.25 8.92 -16.69
CA ALA A 162 6.85 7.92 -17.55
C ALA A 162 8.01 7.26 -16.80
N VAL A 163 8.07 5.93 -16.83
CA VAL A 163 9.13 5.11 -16.26
C VAL A 163 9.43 3.99 -17.24
N GLU A 164 10.71 3.71 -17.46
CA GLU A 164 11.16 2.50 -18.14
C GLU A 164 11.52 1.46 -17.07
N GLU A 165 10.94 0.27 -17.18
CA GLU A 165 11.14 -0.82 -16.22
C GLU A 165 11.89 -1.97 -16.89
N ASN A 166 13.02 -2.37 -16.29
CA ASN A 166 13.80 -3.53 -16.69
C ASN A 166 13.85 -4.48 -15.48
N LEU A 167 12.93 -5.44 -15.42
CA LEU A 167 12.61 -6.20 -14.20
C LEU A 167 12.50 -7.70 -14.46
N PHE A 168 13.37 -8.49 -13.84
CA PHE A 168 13.26 -9.95 -13.86
C PHE A 168 11.90 -10.42 -13.34
N LEU A 169 11.09 -11.01 -14.22
CA LEU A 169 9.77 -11.54 -13.86
C LEU A 169 9.85 -12.85 -13.07
N THR A 170 10.99 -13.55 -13.15
CA THR A 170 11.25 -14.73 -12.33
C THR A 170 12.64 -14.68 -11.73
N ARG A 171 12.88 -15.59 -10.78
CA ARG A 171 14.19 -15.69 -10.13
C ARG A 171 15.25 -16.19 -11.15
N PRO A 172 16.39 -15.51 -11.28
CA PRO A 172 17.53 -16.02 -12.04
C PRO A 172 17.94 -17.45 -11.64
N GLU A 173 18.07 -18.33 -12.63
CA GLU A 173 18.59 -19.69 -12.46
C GLU A 173 20.04 -19.77 -12.93
N THR A 174 20.86 -20.61 -12.30
CA THR A 174 22.29 -20.73 -12.62
C THR A 174 22.65 -22.17 -12.93
N ASP A 175 23.31 -22.38 -14.06
CA ASP A 175 23.86 -23.67 -14.50
C ASP A 175 25.35 -23.55 -14.84
N THR A 176 26.08 -24.66 -14.71
CA THR A 176 27.48 -24.78 -15.15
C THR A 176 27.56 -25.68 -16.37
N PHE A 177 28.17 -25.22 -17.47
CA PHE A 177 28.30 -25.99 -18.71
C PHE A 177 29.47 -25.54 -19.61
N PRO A 178 29.87 -26.33 -20.62
CA PRO A 178 30.97 -25.99 -21.52
C PRO A 178 30.66 -24.73 -22.34
N LEU A 179 31.63 -23.81 -22.46
CA LEU A 179 31.49 -22.53 -23.17
C LEU A 179 31.05 -22.68 -24.65
N ARG A 180 31.35 -23.81 -25.26
CA ARG A 180 31.00 -24.10 -26.66
C ARG A 180 29.53 -24.46 -26.86
N GLN A 181 28.79 -24.68 -25.78
CA GLN A 181 27.38 -25.05 -25.80
C GLN A 181 26.50 -23.80 -25.67
N SER A 182 25.41 -23.74 -26.44
CA SER A 182 24.44 -22.63 -26.35
C SER A 182 23.71 -22.66 -25.00
N GLY A 183 23.50 -21.48 -24.40
CA GLY A 183 22.75 -21.30 -23.16
C GLY A 183 21.29 -21.78 -23.26
N GLU A 184 20.71 -21.83 -24.47
CA GLU A 184 19.35 -22.31 -24.71
C GLU A 184 19.18 -23.81 -24.47
N GLN A 185 20.28 -24.56 -24.40
CA GLN A 185 20.29 -26.00 -24.13
C GLN A 185 20.34 -26.31 -22.63
N THR A 186 20.39 -25.28 -21.79
CA THR A 186 20.54 -25.44 -20.34
C THR A 186 19.23 -25.83 -19.68
N ARG A 187 19.35 -26.47 -18.52
CA ARG A 187 18.18 -26.81 -17.71
C ARG A 187 17.44 -25.54 -17.29
N GLY A 188 18.15 -24.52 -16.85
CA GLY A 188 17.61 -23.25 -16.40
C GLY A 188 16.81 -22.56 -17.51
N TYR A 189 17.33 -22.51 -18.74
CA TYR A 189 16.59 -21.97 -19.86
C TYR A 189 15.27 -22.71 -20.11
N HIS A 190 15.30 -24.05 -20.12
CA HIS A 190 14.09 -24.85 -20.30
C HIS A 190 13.09 -24.74 -19.14
N GLN A 191 13.57 -24.57 -17.90
CA GLN A 191 12.72 -24.35 -16.73
C GLN A 191 12.04 -22.99 -16.80
N THR A 192 12.82 -21.95 -17.06
CA THR A 192 12.34 -20.59 -17.26
C THR A 192 11.31 -20.49 -18.37
N ARG A 193 11.54 -21.16 -19.51
CA ARG A 193 10.58 -21.19 -20.62
C ARG A 193 9.22 -21.74 -20.19
N LYS A 194 9.18 -22.75 -19.31
CA LYS A 194 7.93 -23.28 -18.72
C LYS A 194 7.29 -22.32 -17.72
N GLN A 195 8.05 -21.39 -17.14
CA GLN A 195 7.50 -20.37 -16.25
C GLN A 195 6.80 -19.26 -17.03
N LEU A 196 7.25 -18.93 -18.26
CA LEU A 196 6.58 -17.96 -19.12
C LEU A 196 5.11 -18.34 -19.38
N ASP A 197 4.82 -19.61 -19.69
CA ASP A 197 3.45 -20.11 -19.87
C ASP A 197 2.59 -19.89 -18.61
N LYS A 198 3.20 -19.99 -17.42
CA LYS A 198 2.50 -19.76 -16.15
C LYS A 198 2.25 -18.28 -15.88
N LEU A 199 3.20 -17.41 -16.27
CA LEU A 199 3.06 -15.96 -16.13
C LEU A 199 1.96 -15.44 -17.05
N ASP A 200 1.86 -15.94 -18.28
CA ASP A 200 0.80 -15.57 -19.23
C ASP A 200 -0.61 -16.00 -18.74
N ALA A 201 -0.69 -17.11 -18.01
CA ALA A 201 -1.93 -17.57 -17.38
C ALA A 201 -2.25 -16.86 -16.04
N CYS A 202 -1.30 -16.14 -15.43
CA CYS A 202 -1.47 -15.51 -14.12
C CYS A 202 -2.27 -14.21 -14.24
N PRO A 203 -3.47 -14.06 -13.66
CA PRO A 203 -4.30 -12.87 -13.87
C PRO A 203 -3.63 -11.54 -13.51
N ALA A 204 -2.73 -11.54 -12.51
CA ALA A 204 -2.02 -10.35 -12.07
C ALA A 204 -0.96 -9.88 -13.08
N VAL A 205 -0.34 -10.80 -13.83
CA VAL A 205 0.80 -10.49 -14.72
C VAL A 205 0.41 -10.60 -16.20
N ALA A 206 -0.61 -11.40 -16.53
CA ALA A 206 -1.09 -11.63 -17.88
C ALA A 206 -1.38 -10.37 -18.71
N PRO A 207 -1.85 -9.24 -18.15
CA PRO A 207 -1.95 -7.99 -18.90
C PRO A 207 -0.58 -7.50 -19.38
N ILE A 208 0.42 -7.49 -18.49
CA ILE A 208 1.79 -7.05 -18.79
C ILE A 208 2.44 -7.99 -19.83
N MET A 209 2.25 -9.30 -19.68
CA MET A 209 2.74 -10.30 -20.65
C MET A 209 2.27 -10.04 -22.09
N ARG A 210 1.08 -9.43 -22.25
CA ARG A 210 0.45 -9.20 -23.56
C ARG A 210 0.73 -7.81 -24.14
N THR A 211 1.23 -6.88 -23.34
CA THR A 211 1.42 -5.48 -23.75
C THR A 211 2.88 -5.04 -23.78
N SER A 212 3.78 -5.84 -23.22
CA SER A 212 5.19 -5.50 -23.06
C SER A 212 6.09 -6.49 -23.81
N ASP A 213 7.27 -6.03 -24.21
CA ASP A 213 8.28 -6.88 -24.81
C ASP A 213 8.95 -7.76 -23.73
N ILE A 214 8.52 -9.02 -23.66
CA ILE A 214 9.10 -10.03 -22.77
C ILE A 214 9.97 -10.97 -23.60
N SER A 215 11.28 -10.89 -23.44
CA SER A 215 12.27 -11.80 -24.03
C SER A 215 12.53 -13.04 -23.14
N LEU A 216 13.56 -13.84 -23.43
CA LEU A 216 14.10 -14.89 -22.58
C LEU A 216 15.62 -14.84 -22.76
N GLU A 217 16.38 -14.62 -21.69
CA GLU A 217 17.79 -14.25 -21.82
C GLU A 217 18.74 -15.23 -21.12
N THR A 218 19.93 -15.38 -21.70
CA THR A 218 21.03 -16.13 -21.10
C THR A 218 22.28 -15.28 -21.16
N TRP A 219 23.02 -15.18 -20.06
CA TRP A 219 24.30 -14.50 -20.02
C TRP A 219 25.32 -15.27 -19.20
N PHE A 220 26.59 -14.95 -19.37
CA PHE A 220 27.69 -15.54 -18.63
C PHE A 220 28.55 -14.44 -18.03
N ASP A 221 29.10 -14.66 -16.83
CA ASP A 221 30.07 -13.74 -16.23
C ASP A 221 31.49 -14.24 -16.53
N ASP A 222 32.19 -13.51 -17.41
CA ASP A 222 33.59 -13.76 -17.77
C ASP A 222 34.57 -13.72 -16.59
N ARG A 223 34.16 -13.09 -15.48
CA ARG A 223 34.96 -12.95 -14.26
C ARG A 223 34.81 -14.15 -13.33
N MET A 224 33.87 -15.07 -13.59
CA MET A 224 33.79 -16.31 -12.81
C MET A 224 34.89 -17.28 -13.24
N PRO A 225 35.68 -17.81 -12.29
CA PRO A 225 36.71 -18.78 -12.60
C PRO A 225 36.06 -20.03 -13.22
N PRO A 226 36.67 -20.62 -14.28
CA PRO A 226 36.23 -21.89 -14.79
C PRO A 226 36.26 -22.94 -13.67
N ASP A 227 35.32 -23.88 -13.67
CA ASP A 227 35.43 -25.04 -12.80
C ASP A 227 36.64 -25.91 -13.19
N ALA A 228 36.91 -26.97 -12.41
CA ALA A 228 38.04 -27.88 -12.65
C ALA A 228 38.04 -28.56 -14.04
N THR A 229 36.93 -28.44 -14.78
CA THR A 229 36.72 -28.96 -16.14
C THR A 229 36.67 -27.86 -17.21
N ALA A 230 37.07 -26.63 -16.88
CA ALA A 230 37.02 -25.45 -17.75
C ALA A 230 35.61 -25.00 -18.18
N ASN A 231 34.56 -25.41 -17.45
CA ASN A 231 33.20 -24.93 -17.66
C ASN A 231 32.99 -23.60 -16.94
N ARG A 232 32.10 -22.76 -17.48
CA ARG A 232 31.67 -21.51 -16.82
C ARG A 232 30.25 -21.62 -16.33
N ARG A 233 29.89 -20.77 -15.37
CA ARG A 233 28.50 -20.60 -14.95
C ARG A 233 27.82 -19.61 -15.89
N ASN A 234 26.73 -20.03 -16.50
CA ASN A 234 25.81 -19.09 -17.12
C ASN A 234 24.58 -18.99 -16.23
N VAL A 235 24.04 -17.79 -16.19
CA VAL A 235 22.78 -17.50 -15.52
C VAL A 235 21.75 -17.37 -16.63
N ALA A 236 20.68 -18.12 -16.49
CA ALA A 236 19.50 -18.00 -17.33
C ALA A 236 18.44 -17.25 -16.51
N THR A 237 17.98 -16.12 -17.01
CA THR A 237 16.79 -15.43 -16.48
C THR A 237 15.79 -15.33 -17.61
N PRO A 238 14.49 -15.38 -17.31
CA PRO A 238 13.62 -14.60 -18.16
C PRO A 238 13.86 -13.13 -17.79
N PRO A 239 13.89 -12.22 -18.76
CA PRO A 239 13.83 -10.80 -18.49
C PRO A 239 12.69 -10.44 -17.54
#